data_AF-A0A060CMV4-F1
#
_entry.id   AF-A0A060CMV4-F1
#
_cell.length_a   1.000
_cell.length_b   1.000
_cell.length_c   1.000
_cell.angle_alpha   90.00
_cell.angle_beta   90.00
_cell.angle_gamma   90.00
#
_symmetry.space_group_name_H-M   'P 1'
#
loop_
_entity.id
_entity.type
_entity.pdbx_description
1 polymer ?
#
loop_
_entity_poly.entity_id
_entity_poly.type
_entity_poly.pdbx_seq_one_letter_code
_entity_poly.pdbx_strand_id
1 'polypeptide(L)'
;MQETNPVTMPLSSLPHGPSFRFVDAITSLEPGRTGTGTYLLRGDEAFLPGHFPDHPILPGVILLEMIAQLGGVVAQSDADIPPLADLRLTAVSAAKN
;
A
#
# COMPACT_ATOMS: atom_id res chain seq x y z
N MET A 1 -18.50 -24.15 -12.31
CA MET A 1 -18.60 -22.68 -12.29
C MET A 1 -17.46 -22.18 -11.43
N GLN A 2 -16.43 -21.61 -12.05
CA GLN A 2 -15.31 -21.02 -11.31
C GLN A 2 -15.76 -19.64 -10.87
N GLU A 3 -15.85 -19.41 -9.55
CA GLU A 3 -16.08 -18.08 -9.02
C GLU A 3 -14.92 -17.16 -9.45
N THR A 4 -15.24 -16.13 -10.22
CA THR A 4 -14.33 -15.05 -10.55
C THR A 4 -14.07 -14.25 -9.27
N ASN A 5 -13.01 -14.57 -8.55
CA ASN A 5 -12.54 -13.78 -7.42
C ASN A 5 -12.05 -12.41 -7.96
N PRO A 6 -12.74 -11.28 -7.75
CA PRO A 6 -12.49 -10.07 -8.53
C PRO A 6 -11.35 -9.19 -7.97
N VAL A 7 -10.47 -9.73 -7.11
CA VAL A 7 -9.44 -8.92 -6.43
C VAL A 7 -8.04 -9.53 -6.62
N THR A 8 -7.64 -9.75 -7.87
CA THR A 8 -6.24 -10.05 -8.21
C THR A 8 -5.78 -9.12 -9.33
N MET A 9 -5.91 -7.80 -9.10
CA MET A 9 -4.97 -6.85 -9.70
C MET A 9 -3.70 -6.94 -8.85
N PRO A 10 -2.64 -7.59 -9.33
CA PRO A 10 -1.64 -8.15 -8.44
C PRO A 10 -0.79 -7.03 -7.87
N LEU A 11 -0.36 -7.21 -6.61
CA LEU A 11 0.72 -6.45 -5.97
C LEU A 11 2.02 -6.38 -6.83
N SER A 12 2.07 -7.06 -7.98
CA SER A 12 3.08 -6.90 -9.02
C SER A 12 3.08 -5.52 -9.68
N SER A 13 1.99 -4.74 -9.61
CA SER A 13 1.99 -3.36 -10.11
C SER A 13 2.80 -2.41 -9.22
N LEU A 14 3.01 -2.78 -7.95
CA LEU A 14 3.86 -2.02 -7.05
C LEU A 14 5.35 -2.23 -7.41
N PRO A 15 6.11 -1.16 -7.70
CA PRO A 15 7.53 -1.27 -8.01
C PRO A 15 8.41 -1.54 -6.77
N HIS A 16 7.83 -1.46 -5.56
CA HIS A 16 8.54 -1.60 -4.30
C HIS A 16 9.03 -3.03 -4.06
N GLY A 17 10.30 -3.15 -3.65
CA GLY A 17 10.91 -4.43 -3.26
C GLY A 17 10.45 -4.91 -1.88
N PRO A 18 10.78 -6.16 -1.50
CA PRO A 18 10.29 -6.79 -0.26
C PRO A 18 10.58 -5.99 1.01
N SER A 19 11.72 -5.31 1.10
CA SER A 19 12.12 -4.51 2.27
C SER A 19 11.37 -3.18 2.39
N PHE A 20 10.56 -2.80 1.40
CA PHE A 20 9.81 -1.53 1.39
C PHE A 20 8.40 -1.70 0.82
N ARG A 21 7.85 -2.93 0.89
CA ARG A 21 6.48 -3.24 0.47
C ARG A 21 5.62 -3.36 1.72
N PHE A 22 4.59 -2.53 1.81
CA PHE A 22 3.73 -2.43 2.98
C PHE A 22 2.26 -2.67 2.65
N VAL A 23 2.00 -3.51 1.66
CA VAL A 23 0.67 -4.03 1.33
C VAL A 23 0.83 -5.52 1.04
N ASP A 24 0.29 -6.37 1.92
CA ASP A 24 0.34 -7.83 1.82
C ASP A 24 -0.84 -8.38 1.00
N ALA A 25 -2.01 -7.73 1.09
CA ALA A 25 -3.19 -8.11 0.33
C ALA A 25 -4.13 -6.93 0.08
N ILE A 26 -4.94 -7.04 -0.98
CA ILE A 26 -6.08 -6.15 -1.27
C ILE A 26 -7.34 -6.94 -0.92
N THR A 27 -8.18 -6.39 -0.03
CA THR A 27 -9.41 -7.04 0.45
C THR A 27 -10.67 -6.48 -0.21
N SER A 28 -10.60 -5.26 -0.77
CA SER A 28 -11.65 -4.65 -1.57
C SER A 28 -11.02 -3.66 -2.56
N LEU A 29 -11.59 -3.55 -3.76
CA LEU A 29 -11.13 -2.62 -4.78
C LEU A 29 -12.31 -2.13 -5.62
N GLU A 30 -12.48 -0.81 -5.68
CA GLU A 30 -13.28 -0.13 -6.69
C GLU A 30 -12.31 0.59 -7.65
N PRO A 31 -12.17 0.10 -8.89
CA PRO A 31 -11.16 0.60 -9.83
C PRO A 31 -11.14 2.11 -9.97
N GLY A 32 -9.95 2.72 -9.88
CA GLY A 32 -9.75 4.17 -10.00
C GLY A 32 -10.34 5.01 -8.85
N ARG A 33 -11.07 4.42 -7.90
CA ARG A 33 -11.84 5.15 -6.89
C ARG A 33 -11.42 4.86 -5.46
N THR A 34 -11.52 3.62 -5.01
CA THR A 34 -11.26 3.25 -3.61
C THR A 34 -10.64 1.86 -3.50
N GLY A 35 -9.94 1.60 -2.40
CA GLY A 35 -9.40 0.28 -2.12
C GLY A 35 -9.16 0.08 -0.62
N THR A 36 -9.21 -1.18 -0.20
CA THR A 36 -8.87 -1.61 1.16
C THR A 36 -7.80 -2.68 1.06
N GLY A 37 -6.74 -2.55 1.85
CA GLY A 37 -5.66 -3.52 1.92
C GLY A 37 -5.26 -3.83 3.35
N THR A 38 -4.42 -4.84 3.50
CA THR A 38 -3.85 -5.26 4.79
C THR A 38 -2.35 -5.32 4.72
N TYR A 39 -1.72 -5.05 5.85
CA TYR A 39 -0.31 -5.29 6.11
C TYR A 39 -0.18 -5.89 7.51
N LEU A 40 0.51 -7.02 7.61
CA LEU A 40 0.80 -7.67 8.88
C LEU A 40 2.11 -7.12 9.43
N LEU A 41 2.04 -6.45 10.58
CA LEU A 41 3.23 -6.10 11.35
C LEU A 41 3.74 -7.35 12.08
N ARG A 42 4.93 -7.82 11.70
CA ARG A 42 5.55 -9.07 12.20
C ARG A 42 6.40 -8.84 13.45
N GLY A 43 6.86 -7.61 13.67
CA GLY A 43 7.71 -7.24 14.80
C GLY A 43 9.20 -7.33 14.51
N ASP A 44 9.59 -7.88 13.36
CA ASP A 44 10.97 -8.00 12.90
C ASP A 44 11.36 -6.96 11.83
N GLU A 45 10.46 -6.02 11.52
CA GLU A 45 10.72 -4.97 10.55
C GLU A 45 11.92 -4.11 10.94
N ALA A 46 12.80 -3.84 9.97
CA ALA A 46 14.08 -3.16 10.18
C ALA A 46 13.98 -1.76 10.82
N PHE A 47 12.82 -1.10 10.72
CA PHE A 47 12.60 0.22 11.33
C PHE A 47 12.23 0.15 12.82
N LEU A 48 11.74 -1.00 13.32
CA LEU A 48 11.26 -1.12 14.70
C LEU A 48 12.38 -1.00 15.75
N PRO A 49 13.58 -1.60 15.58
CA PRO A 49 14.66 -1.45 16.56
C PRO A 49 15.09 0.01 16.76
N GLY A 50 14.94 0.84 15.74
CA GLY A 50 15.28 2.26 15.78
C GLY A 50 14.12 3.19 16.15
N HIS A 51 12.88 2.68 16.22
CA HIS A 51 11.69 3.51 16.42
C HIS A 51 10.72 2.82 17.37
N PHE A 52 10.96 2.81 18.69
CA PHE A 52 12.12 3.37 19.39
C PHE A 52 12.87 2.27 20.13
N PRO A 53 14.17 2.44 20.45
CA PRO A 53 14.88 1.49 21.30
C PRO A 53 14.10 1.19 22.58
N ASP A 54 13.93 -0.09 22.90
CA ASP A 54 13.16 -0.62 24.04
C ASP A 54 11.66 -0.27 24.06
N HIS A 55 11.16 0.46 23.05
CA HIS A 55 9.76 0.87 22.95
C HIS A 55 9.32 0.95 21.47
N PRO A 56 9.23 -0.21 20.77
CA PRO A 56 8.92 -0.23 19.34
C PRO A 56 7.52 0.33 19.07
N ILE A 57 7.44 1.29 18.16
CA ILE A 57 6.24 1.96 17.68
C ILE A 57 6.32 1.99 16.16
N LEU A 58 5.26 1.60 15.46
CA LEU A 58 5.20 1.76 14.01
C LEU A 58 5.34 3.25 13.63
N PRO A 59 6.34 3.66 12.84
CA PRO A 59 6.48 5.07 12.47
C PRO A 59 5.27 5.52 11.63
N GLY A 60 4.73 6.70 11.95
CA GLY A 60 3.57 7.25 11.22
C GLY A 60 3.84 7.46 9.73
N VAL A 61 5.09 7.68 9.33
CA VAL A 61 5.49 7.77 7.92
C VAL A 61 5.37 6.43 7.18
N ILE A 62 5.53 5.29 7.87
CA ILE A 62 5.31 3.97 7.26
C ILE A 62 3.80 3.76 7.06
N LEU A 63 2.94 4.22 7.98
CA LEU A 63 1.49 4.21 7.76
C LEU A 63 1.09 5.05 6.53
N LEU A 64 1.71 6.22 6.34
CA LEU A 64 1.48 7.02 5.13
C LEU A 64 1.96 6.30 3.87
N GLU A 65 3.10 5.62 3.91
CA GLU A 65 3.61 4.82 2.80
C GLU A 65 2.68 3.64 2.45
N MET A 66 2.13 2.95 3.45
CA MET A 66 1.11 1.91 3.24
C MET A 66 -0.09 2.45 2.43
N ILE A 67 -0.59 3.62 2.83
CA ILE A 67 -1.70 4.30 2.15
C ILE A 67 -1.29 4.74 0.74
N ALA A 68 -0.07 5.25 0.56
CA ALA A 68 0.46 5.67 -0.73
C ALA A 68 0.54 4.50 -1.72
N GLN A 69 1.07 3.36 -1.29
CA GLN A 69 1.15 2.14 -2.10
C GLN A 69 -0.23 1.63 -2.49
N LEU A 70 -1.17 1.57 -1.53
CA LEU A 70 -2.56 1.20 -1.82
C LEU A 70 -3.20 2.18 -2.82
N GLY A 71 -2.99 3.49 -2.64
CA GLY A 71 -3.46 4.51 -3.58
C GLY A 71 -2.88 4.34 -4.98
N GLY A 72 -1.61 3.95 -5.10
CA GLY A 72 -0.98 3.60 -6.37
C GLY A 72 -1.64 2.41 -7.06
N VAL A 73 -1.98 1.36 -6.31
CA VAL A 73 -2.75 0.22 -6.84
C VAL A 73 -4.13 0.66 -7.33
N VAL A 74 -4.84 1.48 -6.56
CA VAL A 74 -6.16 2.01 -6.94
C VAL A 74 -6.07 2.86 -8.21
N ALA A 75 -5.13 3.80 -8.27
CA ALA A 75 -4.95 4.67 -9.43
C ALA A 75 -4.61 3.90 -10.72
N GLN A 76 -3.77 2.86 -10.61
CA GLN A 76 -3.36 2.03 -11.75
C GLN A 76 -4.39 0.95 -12.14
N SER A 77 -5.50 0.83 -11.40
CA SER A 77 -6.54 -0.17 -11.66
C SER A 77 -7.67 0.34 -12.56
N ASP A 78 -7.73 1.65 -12.83
CA ASP A 78 -8.73 2.24 -13.72
C ASP A 78 -8.50 1.76 -15.17
N ALA A 79 -9.51 1.14 -15.77
CA ALA A 79 -9.43 0.59 -17.12
C ALA A 79 -9.50 1.67 -18.21
N ASP A 80 -10.04 2.84 -17.89
CA ASP A 80 -10.20 3.95 -18.83
C ASP A 80 -8.97 4.86 -18.85
N ILE A 81 -8.07 4.71 -17.86
CA ILE A 81 -6.84 5.47 -17.75
C ILE A 81 -5.66 4.57 -18.16
N PRO A 82 -4.86 4.97 -19.18
CA PRO A 82 -3.64 4.24 -19.52
C PRO A 82 -2.67 4.16 -18.34
N PRO A 83 -1.89 3.06 -18.20
CA PRO A 83 -0.93 2.92 -17.11
C PRO A 83 0.01 4.11 -16.96
N LEU A 84 0.11 4.66 -15.76
CA LEU A 84 0.95 5.80 -15.44
C LEU A 84 2.38 5.32 -15.17
N ALA A 85 3.29 5.55 -16.12
CA ALA A 85 4.64 4.95 -16.12
C ALA A 85 5.60 5.46 -15.03
N ASP A 86 5.25 6.52 -14.29
CA ASP A 86 6.04 7.06 -13.17
C ASP A 86 5.11 7.74 -12.16
N LEU A 87 4.07 7.01 -11.71
CA LEU A 87 3.16 7.52 -10.70
C LEU A 87 3.92 7.79 -9.39
N ARG A 88 3.89 9.04 -8.93
CA ARG A 88 4.50 9.49 -7.67
C ARG A 88 3.46 10.16 -6.80
N LEU A 89 3.45 9.82 -5.51
CA LEU A 89 2.77 10.64 -4.52
C LEU A 89 3.56 11.94 -4.34
N THR A 90 2.91 13.09 -4.57
CA THR A 90 3.54 14.40 -4.48
C THR A 90 3.28 15.10 -3.16
N ALA A 91 2.08 14.95 -2.60
CA ALA A 91 1.68 15.60 -1.35
C ALA A 91 0.56 14.83 -0.63
N VAL A 92 0.53 14.97 0.69
CA VAL A 92 -0.59 14.59 1.55
C VAL A 92 -1.11 15.88 2.19
N SER A 93 -2.38 16.20 1.99
CA SER A 93 -2.95 17.48 2.44
C SER A 93 -3.19 17.55 3.95
N ALA A 94 -3.42 16.41 4.59
CA ALA A 94 -3.61 16.33 6.04
C ALA A 94 -3.25 14.94 6.56
N ALA A 95 -2.61 14.90 7.72
CA ALA A 95 -2.47 13.73 8.58
C ALA A 95 -2.84 14.16 10.00
N LYS A 96 -3.58 13.31 10.72
CA LYS A 96 -3.99 13.59 12.10
C LYS A 96 -2.96 13.02 13.08
N ASN A 97 -2.82 13.72 14.20
CA ASN A 97 -2.00 13.39 15.36
C ASN A 97 -2.85 12.81 16.51
#